data_AF-I0Z4H1-F1
#
_entry.id   AF-I0Z4H1-F1
#
_cell.length_a   1.000
_cell.length_b   1.000
_cell.length_c   1.000
_cell.angle_alpha   90.00
_cell.angle_beta   90.00
_cell.angle_gamma   90.00
#
_symmetry.space_group_name_H-M   'P 1'
#
loop_
_entity.id
_entity.type
_entity.pdbx_description
1 polymer ?
#
loop_
_entity_poly.entity_id
_entity_poly.type
_entity_poly.pdbx_seq_one_letter_code
_entity_poly.pdbx_strand_id
1 'polypeptide(L)'
;MRGLYEKLDDLLPDGRLSDTLVIFVYSDSDTEYEQNLQFFVRHGMWEGDGCDYIIVVQQDTALFSSSTLPSLPRNARYIFHENKCYDWGTFGWVFAESKVDSSLYKSIIFMNSSVRGPFMPPYFPIGLHWSKLLTLRLSSTVKLVGSTISCEPAWEGGNTANEKRQNAHVQSYVMATDQVGLKALQDDGRVFACYDNMADTIFHAEVGASRIIFEQGYTVDSLMLKYQHVNWTDTSNWNCNAGLNPYAEYAYDGLVLNPLEVLFVKVKGFQMQGGWLSAQMATTYDRWLSSNQVAEGAANENVYDKARMSFRLGKAITMLLRGNSCFDYALYRARSRDLPGTMTDEQMWDHFVHDGQFEGRPFRCCMHPFPSNCVA
;
A
#
# COMPACT_ATOMS: atom_id res chain seq x y z
N MET A 1 16.16 28.63 7.28
CA MET A 1 14.98 29.37 6.77
C MET A 1 13.86 29.26 7.80
N ARG A 2 13.95 30.05 8.88
CA ARG A 2 12.86 30.25 9.86
C ARG A 2 11.98 31.35 9.27
N GLY A 3 10.71 31.06 8.98
CA GLY A 3 9.81 32.07 8.42
C GLY A 3 8.56 31.59 7.66
N LEU A 4 8.22 30.31 7.69
CA LEU A 4 6.87 29.83 7.37
C LEU A 4 6.53 28.69 8.33
N TYR A 5 5.25 28.51 8.65
CA TYR A 5 4.68 27.48 9.54
C TYR A 5 4.57 27.83 11.03
N GLU A 6 4.12 29.05 11.33
CA GLU A 6 3.18 29.26 12.45
C GLU A 6 1.79 29.35 11.82
N LYS A 7 0.95 28.33 12.02
CA LYS A 7 -0.52 28.30 11.93
C LYS A 7 -0.98 26.84 11.90
N LEU A 8 -1.00 26.20 13.07
CA LEU A 8 -1.57 24.85 13.24
C LEU A 8 -2.76 24.84 14.22
N ASP A 9 -3.25 26.01 14.62
CA ASP A 9 -4.46 26.18 15.45
C ASP A 9 -5.47 27.19 14.85
N ASP A 10 -5.28 27.59 13.59
CA ASP A 10 -6.18 28.53 12.95
C ASP A 10 -7.46 27.82 12.52
N LEU A 11 -8.57 28.22 13.13
CA LEU A 11 -9.92 27.87 12.69
C LEU A 11 -10.02 28.08 11.16
N LEU A 12 -10.57 27.10 10.46
CA LEU A 12 -11.00 27.21 9.08
C LEU A 12 -11.89 28.46 8.92
N PRO A 13 -12.04 29.02 7.70
CA PRO A 13 -12.83 30.22 7.46
C PRO A 13 -14.29 30.18 7.97
N ASP A 14 -14.82 28.98 8.24
CA ASP A 14 -16.14 28.71 8.79
C ASP A 14 -16.15 28.37 10.30
N GLY A 15 -15.03 28.59 11.00
CA GLY A 15 -14.91 28.37 12.45
C GLY A 15 -14.67 26.91 12.85
N ARG A 16 -14.33 26.01 11.92
CA ARG A 16 -14.06 24.59 12.23
C ARG A 16 -12.57 24.28 12.32
N LEU A 17 -12.23 23.20 13.00
CA LEU A 17 -10.85 22.72 13.09
C LEU A 17 -10.54 21.69 11.98
N SER A 18 -11.54 20.95 11.50
CA SER A 18 -11.37 19.82 10.58
C SER A 18 -12.08 20.04 9.24
N ASP A 19 -11.36 19.84 8.13
CA ASP A 19 -11.91 19.87 6.76
C ASP A 19 -12.02 18.49 6.13
N THR A 20 -11.44 17.47 6.77
CA THR A 20 -11.33 16.11 6.24
C THR A 20 -11.93 15.10 7.22
N LEU A 21 -12.83 14.24 6.75
CA LEU A 21 -13.32 13.09 7.50
C LEU A 21 -12.53 11.85 7.11
N VAL A 22 -12.06 11.07 8.07
CA VAL A 22 -11.42 9.78 7.83
C VAL A 22 -12.29 8.68 8.44
N ILE A 23 -12.77 7.77 7.60
CA ILE A 23 -13.54 6.59 8.00
C ILE A 23 -12.65 5.36 7.83
N PHE A 24 -12.32 4.73 8.96
CA PHE A 24 -11.50 3.52 9.00
C PHE A 24 -12.39 2.33 9.38
N VAL A 25 -12.52 1.33 8.50
CA VAL A 25 -13.23 0.08 8.80
C VAL A 25 -12.25 -0.94 9.35
N TYR A 26 -12.52 -1.41 10.56
CA TYR A 26 -11.72 -2.40 11.26
C TYR A 26 -12.52 -3.68 11.47
N SER A 27 -11.92 -4.82 11.17
CA SER A 27 -12.36 -6.15 11.63
C SER A 27 -11.18 -6.88 12.27
N ASP A 28 -11.46 -7.88 13.11
CA ASP A 28 -10.47 -8.78 13.72
C ASP A 28 -10.24 -10.06 12.90
N SER A 29 -10.55 -10.02 11.60
CA SER A 29 -10.56 -11.18 10.70
C SER A 29 -9.19 -11.64 10.19
N ASP A 30 -8.11 -10.90 10.48
CA ASP A 30 -6.74 -11.24 10.08
C ASP A 30 -5.77 -10.89 11.22
N THR A 31 -4.70 -11.69 11.36
CA THR A 31 -3.73 -11.59 12.45
C THR A 31 -2.95 -10.28 12.47
N GLU A 32 -2.88 -9.55 11.35
CA GLU A 32 -2.16 -8.27 11.25
C GLU A 32 -3.05 -7.04 11.49
N TYR A 33 -4.38 -7.19 11.45
CA TYR A 33 -5.29 -6.05 11.44
C TYR A 33 -5.27 -5.23 12.73
N GLU A 34 -5.11 -5.89 13.88
CA GLU A 34 -4.97 -5.19 15.16
C GLU A 34 -3.71 -4.31 15.18
N GLN A 35 -2.56 -4.85 14.75
CA GLN A 35 -1.31 -4.10 14.68
C GLN A 35 -1.39 -2.96 13.67
N ASN A 36 -2.07 -3.17 12.55
CA ASN A 36 -2.34 -2.13 11.55
C ASN A 36 -3.14 -0.97 12.13
N LEU A 37 -4.21 -1.26 12.89
CA LEU A 37 -5.01 -0.25 13.59
C LEU A 37 -4.17 0.49 14.64
N GLN A 38 -3.42 -0.24 15.46
CA GLN A 38 -2.55 0.36 16.48
C GLN A 38 -1.50 1.29 15.86
N PHE A 39 -0.92 0.89 14.73
CA PHE A 39 0.02 1.71 13.98
C PHE A 39 -0.64 3.00 13.48
N PHE A 40 -1.82 2.89 12.85
CA PHE A 40 -2.55 4.05 12.35
C PHE A 40 -2.94 5.03 13.46
N VAL A 41 -3.45 4.54 14.60
CA VAL A 41 -3.80 5.39 15.74
C VAL A 41 -2.57 6.10 16.32
N ARG A 42 -1.40 5.46 16.31
CA ARG A 42 -0.16 6.04 16.84
C ARG A 42 0.50 7.05 15.89
N HIS A 43 0.45 6.79 14.59
CA HIS A 43 1.26 7.51 13.60
C HIS A 43 0.46 8.25 12.52
N GLY A 44 -0.85 8.11 12.51
CA GLY A 44 -1.74 8.72 11.53
C GLY A 44 -2.83 9.61 12.12
N MET A 45 -2.91 9.75 13.44
CA MET A 45 -3.98 10.49 14.11
C MET A 45 -3.41 11.39 15.19
N TRP A 46 -3.72 12.70 15.15
CA TRP A 46 -3.38 13.65 16.20
C TRP A 46 -4.53 14.63 16.47
N GLU A 47 -4.61 15.14 17.70
CA GLU A 47 -5.59 16.18 18.03
C GLU A 47 -5.23 17.48 17.27
N GLY A 48 -6.20 18.07 16.56
CA GLY A 48 -5.98 19.31 15.81
C GLY A 48 -5.26 19.15 14.46
N ASP A 49 -5.12 17.93 13.93
CA ASP A 49 -4.46 17.66 12.65
C ASP A 49 -5.29 18.02 11.39
N GLY A 50 -6.45 18.64 11.57
CA GLY A 50 -7.37 19.00 10.49
C GLY A 50 -8.27 17.86 10.02
N CYS A 51 -8.24 16.72 10.72
CA CYS A 51 -9.08 15.55 10.43
C CYS A 51 -9.99 15.21 11.61
N ASP A 52 -11.20 14.75 11.31
CA ASP A 52 -12.02 13.99 12.27
C ASP A 52 -12.05 12.52 11.85
N TYR A 53 -12.02 11.62 12.84
CA TYR A 53 -11.87 10.19 12.61
C TYR A 53 -13.04 9.38 13.15
N ILE A 54 -13.52 8.45 12.33
CA ILE A 54 -14.50 7.44 12.72
C ILE A 54 -13.88 6.08 12.45
N ILE A 55 -13.68 5.31 13.52
CA ILE A 55 -13.24 3.92 13.41
C ILE A 55 -14.46 3.03 13.57
N VAL A 56 -14.86 2.39 12.48
CA VAL A 56 -15.98 1.44 12.44
C VAL A 56 -15.46 0.06 12.79
N VAL A 57 -15.82 -0.43 13.96
CA VAL A 57 -15.46 -1.78 14.43
C VAL A 57 -16.55 -2.73 13.95
N GLN A 58 -16.24 -3.48 12.89
CA GLN A 58 -17.04 -4.60 12.40
C GLN A 58 -16.78 -5.82 13.27
N GLN A 59 -17.81 -6.28 13.98
CA GLN A 59 -17.67 -7.41 14.88
C GLN A 59 -18.95 -8.22 14.96
N ASP A 60 -18.79 -9.48 15.35
CA ASP A 60 -19.91 -10.28 15.81
C ASP A 60 -20.14 -10.01 17.30
N THR A 61 -21.34 -9.55 17.66
CA THR A 61 -21.62 -8.96 18.99
C THR A 61 -21.39 -9.90 20.19
N ALA A 62 -21.22 -11.20 19.95
CA ALA A 62 -21.08 -12.22 20.99
C ALA A 62 -19.66 -12.43 21.53
N LEU A 63 -18.60 -11.99 20.83
CA LEU A 63 -17.21 -12.41 21.13
C LEU A 63 -16.22 -11.25 21.37
N PHE A 64 -16.68 -10.01 21.37
CA PHE A 64 -15.79 -8.87 21.44
C PHE A 64 -15.30 -8.55 22.88
N SER A 65 -13.99 -8.37 23.04
CA SER A 65 -13.40 -7.73 24.22
C SER A 65 -12.86 -6.36 23.84
N SER A 66 -13.42 -5.29 24.43
CA SER A 66 -12.98 -3.90 24.22
C SER A 66 -11.56 -3.60 24.71
N SER A 67 -10.94 -4.54 25.44
CA SER A 67 -9.60 -4.38 26.01
C SER A 67 -8.47 -4.32 24.98
N THR A 68 -8.71 -4.65 23.71
CA THR A 68 -7.69 -4.66 22.64
C THR A 68 -7.67 -3.40 21.79
N LEU A 69 -8.70 -2.55 21.87
CA LEU A 69 -8.74 -1.32 21.06
C LEU A 69 -7.82 -0.24 21.63
N PRO A 70 -6.99 0.42 20.80
CA PRO A 70 -6.13 1.51 21.26
C PRO A 70 -6.95 2.72 21.72
N SER A 71 -6.38 3.51 22.64
CA SER A 71 -6.98 4.79 23.04
C SER A 71 -6.94 5.79 21.88
N LEU A 72 -8.04 6.52 21.68
CA LEU A 72 -8.18 7.48 20.58
C LEU A 72 -7.96 8.92 21.03
N PRO A 73 -7.45 9.81 20.15
CA PRO A 73 -7.44 11.26 20.39
C PRO A 73 -8.86 11.83 20.37
N ARG A 74 -9.04 13.09 20.81
CA ARG A 74 -10.38 13.68 21.02
C ARG A 74 -11.19 13.92 19.74
N ASN A 75 -10.52 14.12 18.61
CA ASN A 75 -11.11 14.23 17.27
C ASN A 75 -11.44 12.85 16.65
N ALA A 76 -11.38 11.78 17.44
CA ALA A 76 -11.61 10.42 16.98
C ALA A 76 -12.59 9.67 17.88
N ARG A 77 -13.35 8.74 17.29
CA ARG A 77 -14.26 7.87 18.04
C ARG A 77 -14.48 6.52 17.37
N TYR A 78 -14.84 5.54 18.18
CA TYR A 78 -15.33 4.25 17.73
C TYR A 78 -16.84 4.28 17.47
N ILE A 79 -17.27 3.58 16.43
CA ILE A 79 -18.65 3.12 16.27
C ILE A 79 -18.65 1.64 15.93
N PHE A 80 -19.72 0.95 16.27
CA PHE A 80 -19.81 -0.50 16.13
C PHE A 80 -20.82 -0.86 15.06
N HIS A 81 -20.45 -1.82 14.21
CA HIS A 81 -21.27 -2.36 13.14
C HIS A 81 -21.18 -3.88 13.17
N GLU A 82 -22.25 -4.56 12.78
CA GLU A 82 -22.22 -6.01 12.59
C GLU A 82 -21.21 -6.37 11.49
N ASN A 83 -20.51 -7.50 11.61
CA ASN A 83 -19.54 -7.93 10.60
C ASN A 83 -20.23 -8.42 9.31
N LYS A 84 -20.80 -7.49 8.55
CA LYS A 84 -21.47 -7.67 7.27
C LYS A 84 -21.16 -6.52 6.32
N CYS A 85 -21.54 -6.68 5.06
CA CYS A 85 -21.44 -5.67 4.01
C CYS A 85 -20.02 -5.28 3.56
N TYR A 86 -18.98 -5.98 4.05
CA TYR A 86 -17.56 -5.66 3.78
C TYR A 86 -17.26 -4.17 4.03
N ASP A 87 -16.15 -3.65 3.47
CA ASP A 87 -15.74 -2.27 3.73
C ASP A 87 -16.69 -1.26 3.06
N TRP A 88 -16.98 -1.45 1.76
CA TRP A 88 -17.77 -0.51 0.97
C TRP A 88 -19.20 -0.32 1.48
N GLY A 89 -19.90 -1.42 1.78
CA GLY A 89 -21.24 -1.32 2.34
C GLY A 89 -21.23 -0.74 3.76
N THR A 90 -20.14 -0.93 4.51
CA THR A 90 -19.97 -0.29 5.83
C THR A 90 -19.76 1.22 5.69
N PHE A 91 -19.02 1.70 4.69
CA PHE A 91 -18.95 3.13 4.39
C PHE A 91 -20.36 3.69 4.07
N GLY A 92 -21.14 2.96 3.29
CA GLY A 92 -22.55 3.30 3.01
C GLY A 92 -23.41 3.41 4.27
N TRP A 93 -23.29 2.42 5.15
CA TRP A 93 -24.01 2.38 6.43
C TRP A 93 -23.70 3.58 7.32
N VAL A 94 -22.44 4.04 7.38
CA VAL A 94 -22.05 5.22 8.16
C VAL A 94 -22.86 6.46 7.75
N PHE A 95 -23.10 6.64 6.45
CA PHE A 95 -23.88 7.75 5.93
C PHE A 95 -25.39 7.54 6.06
N ALA A 96 -25.87 6.34 5.69
CA ALA A 96 -27.31 6.03 5.71
C ALA A 96 -27.92 6.13 7.12
N GLU A 97 -27.19 5.71 8.15
CA GLU A 97 -27.63 5.76 9.55
C GLU A 97 -27.31 7.08 10.24
N SER A 98 -26.95 8.12 9.47
CA SER A 98 -26.61 9.45 9.96
C SER A 98 -25.58 9.42 11.10
N LYS A 99 -24.62 8.49 11.03
CA LYS A 99 -23.55 8.40 12.05
C LYS A 99 -22.63 9.60 11.97
N VAL A 100 -22.60 10.30 10.84
CA VAL A 100 -21.84 11.51 10.60
C VAL A 100 -22.57 12.36 9.55
N ASP A 101 -22.52 13.68 9.72
CA ASP A 101 -22.91 14.61 8.66
C ASP A 101 -21.71 14.85 7.75
N SER A 102 -21.69 14.17 6.60
CA SER A 102 -20.59 14.30 5.64
C SER A 102 -20.54 15.68 4.98
N SER A 103 -21.64 16.45 4.98
CA SER A 103 -21.71 17.77 4.34
C SER A 103 -20.82 18.81 5.02
N LEU A 104 -20.43 18.54 6.27
CA LEU A 104 -19.45 19.35 6.98
C LEU A 104 -18.10 19.25 6.27
N TYR A 105 -17.65 18.09 5.81
CA TYR A 105 -16.26 17.92 5.38
C TYR A 105 -16.06 18.35 3.92
N LYS A 106 -14.89 18.90 3.58
CA LYS A 106 -14.53 19.16 2.17
C LYS A 106 -14.10 17.88 1.47
N SER A 107 -13.44 17.00 2.20
CA SER A 107 -12.91 15.73 1.70
C SER A 107 -13.20 14.60 2.67
N ILE A 108 -13.36 13.40 2.12
CA ILE A 108 -13.58 12.17 2.87
C ILE A 108 -12.50 11.18 2.44
N ILE A 109 -11.88 10.53 3.42
CA ILE A 109 -10.94 9.44 3.23
C ILE A 109 -11.55 8.16 3.78
N PHE A 110 -11.57 7.12 2.96
CA PHE A 110 -12.01 5.78 3.29
C PHE A 110 -10.80 4.86 3.42
N MET A 111 -10.76 4.05 4.47
CA MET A 111 -9.65 3.17 4.78
C MET A 111 -10.15 1.87 5.39
N ASN A 112 -9.39 0.79 5.27
CA ASN A 112 -9.70 -0.47 5.95
C ASN A 112 -8.50 -1.06 6.71
N SER A 113 -8.76 -2.06 7.55
CA SER A 113 -7.76 -2.70 8.41
C SER A 113 -6.67 -3.48 7.67
N SER A 114 -6.81 -3.65 6.34
CA SER A 114 -5.81 -4.38 5.56
C SER A 114 -4.51 -3.63 5.35
N VAL A 115 -4.43 -2.34 5.70
CA VAL A 115 -3.22 -1.54 5.50
C VAL A 115 -2.48 -1.13 6.75
N ARG A 116 -1.15 -1.02 6.62
CA ARG A 116 -0.29 -0.32 7.56
C ARG A 116 0.18 1.01 6.95
N GLY A 117 0.16 2.06 7.75
CA GLY A 117 0.55 3.42 7.38
C GLY A 117 -0.13 4.46 8.29
N PRO A 118 0.12 5.76 8.08
CA PRO A 118 0.90 6.36 6.99
C PRO A 118 2.40 6.20 7.20
N PHE A 119 3.14 5.96 6.11
CA PHE A 119 4.60 6.00 6.11
C PHE A 119 5.10 7.28 5.43
N MET A 120 5.76 8.14 6.22
CA MET A 120 6.34 9.39 5.74
C MET A 120 7.86 9.36 5.97
N PRO A 121 8.67 9.66 4.94
CA PRO A 121 10.13 9.68 5.08
C PRO A 121 10.59 10.88 5.93
N PRO A 122 11.79 10.85 6.52
CA PRO A 122 12.31 11.96 7.34
C PRO A 122 12.48 13.30 6.60
N TYR A 123 12.56 13.27 5.26
CA TYR A 123 12.61 14.47 4.42
C TYR A 123 11.23 15.03 4.08
N PHE A 124 10.16 14.38 4.56
CA PHE A 124 8.80 14.86 4.35
C PHE A 124 8.61 16.22 5.05
N PRO A 125 7.91 17.20 4.41
CA PRO A 125 7.78 18.53 4.98
C PRO A 125 7.17 18.51 6.38
N ILE A 126 7.85 19.17 7.33
CA ILE A 126 7.35 19.37 8.69
C ILE A 126 6.04 20.15 8.63
N GLY A 127 5.02 19.67 9.35
CA GLY A 127 3.72 20.33 9.46
C GLY A 127 2.74 20.03 8.31
N LEU A 128 3.16 19.30 7.28
CA LEU A 128 2.21 18.78 6.29
C LEU A 128 1.59 17.49 6.84
N HIS A 129 0.26 17.43 6.92
CA HIS A 129 -0.42 16.21 7.35
C HIS A 129 -0.51 15.18 6.21
N TRP A 130 -0.43 13.88 6.53
CA TRP A 130 -0.45 12.81 5.53
C TRP A 130 -1.69 12.84 4.65
N SER A 131 -2.85 13.24 5.19
CA SER A 131 -4.12 13.31 4.46
C SER A 131 -4.07 14.30 3.30
N LYS A 132 -3.18 15.30 3.38
CA LYS A 132 -2.97 16.30 2.31
C LYS A 132 -2.29 15.70 1.08
N LEU A 133 -1.55 14.59 1.22
CA LEU A 133 -0.98 13.87 0.06
C LEU A 133 -2.06 13.32 -0.89
N LEU A 134 -3.22 12.93 -0.34
CA LEU A 134 -4.35 12.44 -1.11
C LEU A 134 -5.30 13.57 -1.49
N THR A 135 -5.67 14.42 -0.53
CA THR A 135 -6.72 15.44 -0.73
C THR A 135 -6.28 16.59 -1.63
N LEU A 136 -4.99 16.96 -1.68
CA LEU A 136 -4.50 17.99 -2.60
C LEU A 136 -4.49 17.54 -4.07
N ARG A 137 -4.65 16.23 -4.34
CA ARG A 137 -4.78 15.68 -5.70
C ARG A 137 -6.20 15.75 -6.23
N LEU A 138 -7.19 15.91 -5.35
CA LEU A 138 -8.56 16.20 -5.76
C LEU A 138 -8.60 17.57 -6.44
N SER A 139 -9.34 17.66 -7.53
CA SER A 139 -9.39 18.88 -8.35
C SER A 139 -10.75 19.04 -9.01
N SER A 140 -10.90 20.01 -9.92
CA SER A 140 -12.13 20.13 -10.72
C SER A 140 -12.37 18.90 -11.60
N THR A 141 -11.33 18.15 -11.96
CA THR A 141 -11.42 16.96 -12.82
C THR A 141 -11.18 15.64 -12.08
N VAL A 142 -10.35 15.64 -11.03
CA VAL A 142 -10.02 14.43 -10.25
C VAL A 142 -10.96 14.34 -9.04
N LYS A 143 -11.76 13.26 -8.98
CA LYS A 143 -12.79 13.09 -7.93
C LYS A 143 -12.61 11.86 -7.05
N LEU A 144 -11.63 11.02 -7.35
CA LEU A 144 -11.25 9.88 -6.53
C LEU A 144 -9.75 9.67 -6.61
N VAL A 145 -9.09 9.60 -5.47
CA VAL A 145 -7.64 9.43 -5.34
C VAL A 145 -7.36 8.29 -4.39
N GLY A 146 -6.35 7.47 -4.60
CA GLY A 146 -5.93 6.52 -3.57
C GLY A 146 -4.43 6.26 -3.54
N SER A 147 -4.04 5.34 -2.68
CA SER A 147 -2.65 4.88 -2.60
C SER A 147 -2.21 4.25 -3.92
N THR A 148 -3.06 3.44 -4.55
CA THR A 148 -2.77 2.77 -5.82
C THR A 148 -3.96 2.75 -6.78
N ILE A 149 -3.63 2.61 -8.06
CA ILE A 149 -4.56 2.24 -9.13
C ILE A 149 -4.23 0.83 -9.60
N SER A 150 -5.25 -0.01 -9.76
CA SER A 150 -5.16 -1.32 -10.40
C SER A 150 -5.92 -1.30 -11.72
N CYS A 151 -5.47 -2.11 -12.68
CA CYS A 151 -6.21 -2.43 -13.90
C CYS A 151 -6.56 -3.92 -13.94
N GLU A 152 -6.53 -4.61 -12.80
CA GLU A 152 -7.04 -5.98 -12.70
C GLU A 152 -8.53 -6.02 -13.01
N PRO A 153 -8.99 -6.88 -13.93
CA PRO A 153 -10.42 -7.02 -14.18
C PRO A 153 -11.17 -7.66 -13.03
N ALA A 154 -12.45 -7.32 -12.94
CA ALA A 154 -13.41 -8.01 -12.09
C ALA A 154 -14.51 -8.66 -12.95
N TRP A 155 -15.08 -9.74 -12.43
CA TRP A 155 -16.22 -10.42 -13.05
C TRP A 155 -17.38 -10.45 -12.08
N GLU A 156 -18.58 -10.16 -12.58
CA GLU A 156 -19.81 -10.19 -11.79
C GLU A 156 -20.01 -11.58 -11.16
N GLY A 157 -20.30 -11.64 -9.85
CA GLY A 157 -20.39 -12.88 -9.08
C GLY A 157 -19.10 -13.71 -9.04
N GLY A 158 -17.96 -13.18 -9.50
CA GLY A 158 -16.68 -13.89 -9.54
C GLY A 158 -16.59 -14.98 -10.60
N ASN A 159 -17.50 -15.01 -11.56
CA ASN A 159 -17.54 -16.02 -12.62
C ASN A 159 -17.04 -15.44 -13.94
N THR A 160 -16.00 -16.03 -14.51
CA THR A 160 -15.39 -15.57 -15.77
C THR A 160 -16.30 -15.62 -17.00
N ALA A 161 -17.44 -16.33 -16.90
CA ALA A 161 -18.48 -16.36 -17.93
C ALA A 161 -19.44 -15.15 -17.88
N ASN A 162 -19.45 -14.40 -16.77
CA ASN A 162 -20.31 -13.23 -16.58
C ASN A 162 -19.65 -11.96 -17.12
N GLU A 163 -20.33 -10.81 -16.94
CA GLU A 163 -19.83 -9.51 -17.35
C GLU A 163 -18.43 -9.27 -16.78
N LYS A 164 -17.48 -8.96 -17.68
CA LYS A 164 -16.13 -8.53 -17.33
C LYS A 164 -16.10 -7.00 -17.25
N ARG A 165 -15.72 -6.47 -16.10
CA ARG A 165 -15.41 -5.04 -15.92
C ARG A 165 -13.91 -4.83 -15.99
N GLN A 166 -13.48 -4.02 -16.96
CA GLN A 166 -12.08 -3.71 -17.22
C GLN A 166 -11.94 -2.19 -17.31
N ASN A 167 -11.67 -1.54 -16.19
CA ASN A 167 -11.27 -0.15 -16.12
C ASN A 167 -10.14 0.02 -15.11
N ALA A 168 -9.37 1.09 -15.26
CA ALA A 168 -8.50 1.54 -14.18
C ALA A 168 -9.36 1.86 -12.96
N HIS A 169 -8.94 1.43 -11.77
CA HIS A 169 -9.67 1.69 -10.55
C HIS A 169 -8.74 1.98 -9.38
N VAL A 170 -9.14 2.93 -8.56
CA VAL A 170 -8.51 3.17 -7.25
C VAL A 170 -8.84 1.99 -6.34
N GLN A 171 -7.83 1.41 -5.70
CA GLN A 171 -8.04 0.26 -4.83
C GLN A 171 -8.70 0.66 -3.51
N SER A 172 -9.59 -0.19 -3.01
CA SER A 172 -10.53 0.09 -1.91
C SER A 172 -9.91 0.36 -0.54
N TYR A 173 -8.62 0.07 -0.37
CA TYR A 173 -8.00 0.02 0.94
C TYR A 173 -7.62 1.41 1.50
N VAL A 174 -7.37 2.39 0.63
CA VAL A 174 -7.23 3.82 0.96
C VAL A 174 -7.69 4.65 -0.23
N MET A 175 -8.74 5.44 -0.02
CA MET A 175 -9.32 6.31 -1.05
C MET A 175 -9.69 7.66 -0.46
N ALA A 176 -9.57 8.73 -1.23
CA ALA A 176 -10.01 10.07 -0.90
C ALA A 176 -10.93 10.61 -1.99
N THR A 177 -11.98 11.30 -1.60
CA THR A 177 -12.93 11.96 -2.50
C THR A 177 -13.36 13.32 -1.95
N ASP A 178 -13.87 14.19 -2.81
CA ASP A 178 -14.51 15.45 -2.42
C ASP A 178 -16.04 15.28 -2.37
N GLN A 179 -16.78 16.34 -2.06
CA GLN A 179 -18.25 16.29 -2.01
C GLN A 179 -18.89 15.93 -3.37
N VAL A 180 -18.27 16.31 -4.49
CA VAL A 180 -18.79 16.00 -5.83
C VAL A 180 -18.62 14.52 -6.14
N GLY A 181 -17.43 13.97 -5.85
CA GLY A 181 -17.15 12.55 -5.99
C GLY A 181 -17.99 11.72 -5.03
N LEU A 182 -18.09 12.08 -3.75
CA LEU A 182 -18.94 11.39 -2.78
C LEU A 182 -20.39 11.31 -3.27
N LYS A 183 -20.95 12.43 -3.75
CA LYS A 183 -22.30 12.46 -4.31
C LYS A 183 -22.46 11.52 -5.50
N ALA A 184 -21.51 11.51 -6.43
CA ALA A 184 -21.55 10.60 -7.58
C ALA A 184 -21.55 9.13 -7.15
N LEU A 185 -20.76 8.77 -6.14
CA LEU A 185 -20.71 7.40 -5.59
C LEU A 185 -22.03 7.03 -4.87
N GLN A 186 -22.65 7.98 -4.15
CA GLN A 186 -23.93 7.76 -3.47
C GLN A 186 -25.10 7.63 -4.47
N ASP A 187 -25.14 8.48 -5.49
CA ASP A 187 -26.23 8.52 -6.48
C ASP A 187 -26.30 7.24 -7.33
N ASP A 188 -25.20 6.50 -7.51
CA ASP A 188 -25.19 5.21 -8.21
C ASP A 188 -25.99 4.12 -7.46
N GLY A 189 -26.10 4.22 -6.14
CA GLY A 189 -26.85 3.29 -5.30
C GLY A 189 -26.25 1.87 -5.16
N ARG A 190 -25.24 1.50 -5.96
CA ARG A 190 -24.56 0.19 -5.87
C ARG A 190 -23.19 0.29 -5.22
N VAL A 191 -22.44 1.36 -5.45
CA VAL A 191 -21.09 1.54 -4.88
C VAL A 191 -21.05 1.36 -3.36
N PHE A 192 -22.04 1.90 -2.64
CA PHE A 192 -22.12 1.81 -1.18
C PHE A 192 -23.15 0.78 -0.69
N ALA A 193 -23.61 -0.12 -1.57
CA ALA A 193 -24.57 -1.14 -1.19
C ALA A 193 -23.95 -2.24 -0.32
N CYS A 194 -24.79 -2.91 0.46
CA CYS A 194 -24.41 -4.09 1.22
C CYS A 194 -24.45 -5.33 0.33
N TYR A 195 -23.33 -6.02 0.19
CA TYR A 195 -23.20 -7.26 -0.58
C TYR A 195 -22.88 -8.44 0.32
N ASP A 196 -23.39 -9.61 -0.05
CA ASP A 196 -23.17 -10.87 0.68
C ASP A 196 -21.87 -11.58 0.25
N ASN A 197 -21.29 -11.21 -0.89
CA ASN A 197 -20.07 -11.81 -1.40
C ASN A 197 -19.03 -10.77 -1.84
N MET A 198 -17.77 -11.17 -1.72
CA MET A 198 -16.62 -10.32 -2.04
C MET A 198 -16.55 -9.97 -3.54
N ALA A 199 -16.94 -10.88 -4.43
CA ALA A 199 -16.80 -10.66 -5.87
C ALA A 199 -17.73 -9.54 -6.36
N ASP A 200 -18.97 -9.51 -5.88
CA ASP A 200 -19.93 -8.42 -6.18
C ASP A 200 -19.50 -7.12 -5.53
N THR A 201 -18.92 -7.17 -4.32
CA THR A 201 -18.31 -6.00 -3.68
C THR A 201 -17.19 -5.43 -4.56
N ILE A 202 -16.30 -6.27 -5.08
CA ILE A 202 -15.21 -5.81 -5.96
C ILE A 202 -15.78 -5.26 -7.27
N PHE A 203 -16.71 -5.98 -7.90
CA PHE A 203 -17.26 -5.62 -9.21
C PHE A 203 -18.08 -4.32 -9.15
N HIS A 204 -19.06 -4.23 -8.25
CA HIS A 204 -19.96 -3.10 -8.15
C HIS A 204 -19.40 -1.93 -7.34
N ALA A 205 -18.61 -2.19 -6.31
CA ALA A 205 -18.09 -1.15 -5.43
C ALA A 205 -16.65 -0.74 -5.77
N GLU A 206 -15.65 -1.62 -5.65
CA GLU A 206 -14.24 -1.21 -5.86
C GLU A 206 -13.97 -0.76 -7.30
N VAL A 207 -14.20 -1.64 -8.28
CA VAL A 207 -14.00 -1.32 -9.69
C VAL A 207 -15.09 -0.36 -10.18
N GLY A 208 -16.31 -0.53 -9.65
CA GLY A 208 -17.47 0.29 -10.00
C GLY A 208 -17.38 1.75 -9.56
N ALA A 209 -16.80 2.05 -8.40
CA ALA A 209 -16.62 3.42 -7.93
C ALA A 209 -15.86 4.26 -8.95
N SER A 210 -14.72 3.75 -9.42
CA SER A 210 -13.92 4.45 -10.44
C SER A 210 -14.65 4.52 -11.78
N ARG A 211 -15.41 3.48 -12.15
CA ARG A 211 -16.24 3.49 -13.36
C ARG A 211 -17.27 4.63 -13.33
N ILE A 212 -17.98 4.83 -12.22
CA ILE A 212 -18.97 5.90 -12.06
C ILE A 212 -18.33 7.28 -12.13
N ILE A 213 -17.14 7.45 -11.54
CA ILE A 213 -16.38 8.70 -11.66
C ILE A 213 -16.10 9.03 -13.14
N PHE A 214 -15.70 8.06 -13.95
CA PHE A 214 -15.51 8.26 -15.40
C PHE A 214 -16.82 8.54 -16.14
N GLU A 215 -17.92 7.86 -15.81
CA GLU A 215 -19.23 8.09 -16.43
C GLU A 215 -19.77 9.51 -16.19
N GLN A 216 -19.41 10.10 -15.05
CA GLN A 216 -19.75 11.48 -14.69
C GLN A 216 -18.81 12.54 -15.34
N GLY A 217 -17.89 12.12 -16.22
CA GLY A 217 -16.96 13.01 -16.91
C GLY A 217 -15.75 13.45 -16.08
N TYR A 218 -15.50 12.79 -14.96
CA TYR A 218 -14.35 13.02 -14.09
C TYR A 218 -13.27 11.96 -14.30
N THR A 219 -12.15 12.09 -13.60
CA THR A 219 -11.04 11.14 -13.61
C THR A 219 -10.60 10.76 -12.19
N VAL A 220 -9.69 9.80 -12.12
CA VAL A 220 -9.07 9.31 -10.88
C VAL A 220 -7.57 9.64 -10.85
N ASP A 221 -6.94 9.53 -9.68
CA ASP A 221 -5.47 9.66 -9.53
C ASP A 221 -4.94 8.74 -8.41
N SER A 222 -3.62 8.59 -8.31
CA SER A 222 -2.98 7.85 -7.21
C SER A 222 -1.62 8.42 -6.81
N LEU A 223 -1.08 7.89 -5.71
CA LEU A 223 0.27 8.20 -5.26
C LEU A 223 1.37 7.49 -6.07
N MET A 224 1.02 6.51 -6.91
CA MET A 224 1.98 5.70 -7.66
C MET A 224 2.78 6.54 -8.67
N LEU A 225 4.11 6.46 -8.60
CA LEU A 225 5.01 7.27 -9.43
C LEU A 225 4.83 6.98 -10.93
N LYS A 226 4.62 5.71 -11.29
CA LYS A 226 4.38 5.27 -12.68
C LYS A 226 3.15 5.93 -13.32
N TYR A 227 2.18 6.33 -12.50
CA TYR A 227 0.86 6.76 -12.95
C TYR A 227 0.62 8.26 -12.90
N GLN A 228 1.66 9.02 -12.59
CA GLN A 228 1.58 10.47 -12.66
C GLN A 228 1.36 10.91 -14.11
N HIS A 229 0.37 11.80 -14.31
CA HIS A 229 0.00 12.37 -15.60
C HIS A 229 -0.58 11.37 -16.63
N VAL A 230 -1.02 10.18 -16.21
CA VAL A 230 -1.77 9.27 -17.08
C VAL A 230 -3.20 9.79 -17.27
N ASN A 231 -3.67 9.82 -18.52
CA ASN A 231 -5.06 10.17 -18.80
C ASN A 231 -5.95 8.93 -18.64
N TRP A 232 -6.58 8.78 -17.48
CA TRP A 232 -7.46 7.65 -17.19
C TRP A 232 -8.83 7.69 -17.89
N THR A 233 -9.20 8.84 -18.48
CA THR A 233 -10.40 8.93 -19.32
C THR A 233 -10.21 8.28 -20.70
N ASP A 234 -8.96 8.08 -21.11
CA ASP A 234 -8.60 7.32 -22.30
C ASP A 234 -8.60 5.81 -21.98
N THR A 235 -9.57 5.10 -22.55
CA THR A 235 -9.79 3.67 -22.31
C THR A 235 -8.65 2.79 -22.83
N SER A 236 -7.76 3.30 -23.69
CA SER A 236 -6.54 2.57 -24.09
C SER A 236 -5.59 2.34 -22.92
N ASN A 237 -5.71 3.12 -21.84
CA ASN A 237 -4.93 2.97 -20.60
C ASN A 237 -5.54 1.95 -19.62
N TRP A 238 -6.73 1.39 -19.88
CA TRP A 238 -7.43 0.51 -18.93
C TRP A 238 -6.88 -0.92 -18.85
N ASN A 239 -5.89 -1.23 -19.68
CA ASN A 239 -5.05 -2.43 -19.55
C ASN A 239 -3.67 -2.09 -18.94
N CYS A 240 -3.60 -1.05 -18.10
CA CYS A 240 -2.37 -0.66 -17.42
C CYS A 240 -1.77 -1.84 -16.65
N ASN A 241 -0.45 -1.83 -16.46
CA ASN A 241 0.26 -2.90 -15.74
C ASN A 241 -0.04 -4.31 -16.24
N ALA A 242 -0.33 -4.46 -17.55
CA ALA A 242 -0.76 -5.72 -18.16
C ALA A 242 -2.00 -6.34 -17.50
N GLY A 243 -2.87 -5.54 -16.88
CA GLY A 243 -4.04 -6.02 -16.16
C GLY A 243 -3.71 -6.71 -14.83
N LEU A 244 -2.51 -6.51 -14.29
CA LEU A 244 -2.08 -7.07 -13.01
C LEU A 244 -2.35 -6.13 -11.85
N ASN A 245 -2.63 -6.70 -10.69
CA ASN A 245 -2.79 -5.98 -9.45
C ASN A 245 -1.43 -5.56 -8.86
N PRO A 246 -1.14 -4.26 -8.66
CA PRO A 246 0.19 -3.81 -8.25
C PRO A 246 0.59 -4.25 -6.83
N TYR A 247 -0.35 -4.66 -5.96
CA TYR A 247 0.01 -5.15 -4.62
C TYR A 247 0.66 -6.55 -4.64
N ALA A 248 0.47 -7.33 -5.72
CA ALA A 248 1.07 -8.65 -5.84
C ALA A 248 2.60 -8.55 -5.98
N GLU A 249 3.31 -9.56 -5.47
CA GLU A 249 4.78 -9.53 -5.44
C GLU A 249 5.37 -9.48 -6.86
N TYR A 250 6.27 -8.51 -7.09
CA TYR A 250 6.87 -8.21 -8.40
C TYR A 250 5.90 -7.77 -9.51
N ALA A 251 4.62 -7.58 -9.20
CA ALA A 251 3.60 -7.20 -10.17
C ALA A 251 3.59 -5.70 -10.51
N TYR A 252 4.52 -4.91 -9.97
CA TYR A 252 4.68 -3.48 -10.27
C TYR A 252 5.99 -3.25 -11.02
N ASP A 253 6.01 -3.53 -12.33
CA ASP A 253 7.22 -3.49 -13.20
C ASP A 253 8.41 -4.33 -12.68
N GLY A 254 8.14 -5.51 -12.10
CA GLY A 254 9.18 -6.33 -11.48
C GLY A 254 9.67 -5.78 -10.13
N LEU A 255 9.02 -4.75 -9.60
CA LEU A 255 9.21 -4.19 -8.27
C LEU A 255 8.00 -4.51 -7.38
N VAL A 256 8.08 -4.09 -6.11
CA VAL A 256 6.99 -4.12 -5.16
C VAL A 256 6.57 -2.70 -4.79
N LEU A 257 5.33 -2.53 -4.34
CA LEU A 257 4.87 -1.24 -3.80
C LEU A 257 5.72 -0.85 -2.59
N ASN A 258 6.34 0.32 -2.67
CA ASN A 258 7.12 0.88 -1.57
C ASN A 258 6.19 1.67 -0.63
N PRO A 259 6.19 1.39 0.69
CA PRO A 259 5.37 2.16 1.64
C PRO A 259 5.63 3.67 1.61
N LEU A 260 6.85 4.10 1.28
CA LEU A 260 7.19 5.53 1.15
C LEU A 260 6.76 6.16 -0.18
N GLU A 261 6.32 5.36 -1.16
CA GLU A 261 5.73 5.82 -2.42
C GLU A 261 4.22 5.99 -2.28
N VAL A 262 3.54 4.96 -1.75
CA VAL A 262 2.07 4.88 -1.76
C VAL A 262 1.41 5.13 -0.40
N LEU A 263 2.20 5.57 0.60
CA LEU A 263 1.78 5.98 1.95
C LEU A 263 1.23 4.87 2.84
N PHE A 264 0.38 4.00 2.30
CA PHE A 264 -0.25 2.85 2.94
C PHE A 264 -0.07 1.63 2.05
N VAL A 265 0.30 0.50 2.63
CA VAL A 265 0.41 -0.78 1.89
C VAL A 265 -0.34 -1.87 2.64
N LYS A 266 -0.80 -2.88 1.90
CA LYS A 266 -1.44 -4.04 2.50
C LYS A 266 -0.45 -4.84 3.34
N VAL A 267 -0.84 -5.15 4.56
CA VAL A 267 -0.12 -6.03 5.49
C VAL A 267 -1.12 -7.02 6.07
N LYS A 268 -1.05 -8.26 5.60
CA LYS A 268 -1.92 -9.38 5.99
C LYS A 268 -1.10 -10.56 6.47
N GLY A 269 -1.69 -11.41 7.32
CA GLY A 269 -1.01 -12.58 7.89
C GLY A 269 -0.38 -13.49 6.83
N PHE A 270 -1.08 -13.76 5.72
CA PHE A 270 -0.53 -14.59 4.65
C PHE A 270 0.65 -13.92 3.90
N GLN A 271 0.65 -12.58 3.79
CA GLN A 271 1.76 -11.84 3.17
C GLN A 271 3.01 -11.90 4.05
N MET A 272 2.82 -11.82 5.37
CA MET A 272 3.89 -11.98 6.35
C MET A 272 4.45 -13.41 6.32
N GLN A 273 3.59 -14.43 6.32
CA GLN A 273 4.00 -15.83 6.21
C GLN A 273 4.70 -16.14 4.88
N GLY A 274 4.20 -15.57 3.78
CA GLY A 274 4.78 -15.71 2.45
C GLY A 274 6.06 -14.90 2.24
N GLY A 275 6.47 -14.06 3.20
CA GLY A 275 7.66 -13.23 3.10
C GLY A 275 7.58 -12.13 2.06
N TRP A 276 6.37 -11.61 1.77
CA TRP A 276 6.17 -10.60 0.74
C TRP A 276 6.93 -9.31 1.07
N LEU A 277 7.79 -8.88 0.15
CA LEU A 277 8.72 -7.76 0.41
C LEU A 277 8.02 -6.46 0.82
N SER A 278 6.89 -6.10 0.21
CA SER A 278 6.15 -4.87 0.58
C SER A 278 5.69 -4.89 2.05
N ALA A 279 5.17 -6.04 2.52
CA ALA A 279 4.75 -6.20 3.91
C ALA A 279 5.95 -6.21 4.88
N GLN A 280 7.06 -6.85 4.49
CA GLN A 280 8.32 -6.81 5.25
C GLN A 280 8.89 -5.39 5.37
N MET A 281 8.79 -4.57 4.32
CA MET A 281 9.19 -3.16 4.37
C MET A 281 8.33 -2.39 5.38
N ALA A 282 7.01 -2.53 5.31
CA ALA A 282 6.09 -1.84 6.22
C ALA A 282 6.34 -2.21 7.69
N THR A 283 6.46 -3.50 8.00
CA THR A 283 6.75 -3.97 9.37
C THR A 283 8.16 -3.58 9.85
N THR A 284 9.12 -3.43 8.94
CA THR A 284 10.45 -2.93 9.28
C THR A 284 10.42 -1.43 9.60
N TYR A 285 9.72 -0.64 8.80
CA TYR A 285 9.54 0.79 9.08
C TYR A 285 8.76 1.03 10.36
N ASP A 286 7.72 0.23 10.63
CA ASP A 286 7.00 0.25 11.90
C ASP A 286 7.93 0.03 13.09
N ARG A 287 8.76 -1.01 13.04
CA ARG A 287 9.77 -1.27 14.08
C ARG A 287 10.71 -0.08 14.27
N TRP A 288 11.20 0.53 13.20
CA TRP A 288 12.10 1.70 13.29
C TRP A 288 11.42 2.93 13.89
N LEU A 289 10.16 3.19 13.52
CA LEU A 289 9.38 4.28 14.09
C LEU A 289 9.08 4.05 15.58
N SER A 290 8.82 2.80 15.96
CA SER A 290 8.60 2.39 17.35
C SER A 290 9.88 2.36 18.18
N SER A 291 11.03 2.04 17.59
CA SER A 291 12.34 1.96 18.26
C SER A 291 13.09 3.28 18.35
N ASN A 292 12.55 4.38 17.83
CA ASN A 292 13.14 5.72 17.95
C ASN A 292 13.22 6.24 19.40
N GLN A 293 12.77 5.46 20.39
CA GLN A 293 13.30 5.57 21.75
C GLN A 293 14.72 5.00 21.76
N VAL A 294 15.70 5.88 21.54
CA VAL A 294 17.18 5.75 21.62
C VAL A 294 17.65 4.60 22.53
N ALA A 295 17.47 3.36 22.11
CA ALA A 295 18.05 2.21 22.77
C ALA A 295 19.52 2.17 22.35
N GLU A 296 20.42 2.15 23.34
CA GLU A 296 21.84 2.04 23.11
C GLU A 296 22.14 0.84 22.20
N GLY A 297 22.77 1.09 21.06
CA GLY A 297 23.11 0.03 20.08
C GLY A 297 22.13 -0.19 18.93
N ALA A 298 20.96 0.49 18.88
CA ALA A 298 19.99 0.33 17.79
C ALA A 298 20.59 0.60 16.38
N ALA A 299 21.52 1.55 16.27
CA ALA A 299 22.22 1.86 15.02
C ALA A 299 23.15 0.72 14.51
N ASN A 300 23.51 -0.22 15.38
CA ASN A 300 24.38 -1.36 15.04
C ASN A 300 23.59 -2.61 14.65
N GLU A 301 22.27 -2.63 14.86
CA GLU A 301 21.45 -3.78 14.52
C GLU A 301 21.24 -3.86 13.01
N ASN A 302 21.52 -5.03 12.44
CA ASN A 302 21.23 -5.30 11.04
C ASN A 302 20.71 -6.73 10.88
N VAL A 303 19.45 -6.87 10.46
CA VAL A 303 18.81 -8.18 10.25
C VAL A 303 19.55 -8.99 9.19
N TYR A 304 20.12 -8.33 8.17
CA TYR A 304 20.94 -9.00 7.17
C TYR A 304 22.12 -9.72 7.80
N ASP A 305 22.78 -9.14 8.80
CA ASP A 305 23.94 -9.75 9.44
C ASP A 305 23.60 -11.07 10.15
N LYS A 306 22.44 -11.11 10.82
CA LYS A 306 21.96 -12.30 11.54
C LYS A 306 21.40 -13.39 10.62
N ALA A 307 20.96 -13.03 9.41
CA ALA A 307 20.27 -13.92 8.48
C ALA A 307 20.86 -13.90 7.05
N ARG A 308 22.17 -13.66 6.91
CA ARG A 308 22.85 -13.51 5.59
C ARG A 308 22.50 -14.62 4.62
N MET A 309 22.50 -15.87 5.08
CA MET A 309 22.21 -17.03 4.23
C MET A 309 20.81 -16.95 3.62
N SER A 310 19.79 -16.58 4.40
CA SER A 310 18.40 -16.48 3.92
C SER A 310 18.25 -15.45 2.81
N PHE A 311 18.95 -14.31 2.90
CA PHE A 311 18.92 -13.27 1.87
C PHE A 311 19.75 -13.62 0.63
N ARG A 312 20.81 -14.42 0.80
CA ARG A 312 21.72 -14.79 -0.29
C ARG A 312 21.27 -16.03 -1.08
N LEU A 313 20.53 -16.94 -0.44
CA LEU A 313 20.25 -18.28 -0.94
C LEU A 313 19.66 -18.30 -2.36
N GLY A 314 18.65 -17.49 -2.65
CA GLY A 314 18.01 -17.47 -3.97
C GLY A 314 18.98 -17.09 -5.09
N LYS A 315 19.81 -16.06 -4.88
CA LYS A 315 20.82 -15.63 -5.85
C LYS A 315 21.96 -16.64 -5.96
N ALA A 316 22.39 -17.23 -4.85
CA ALA A 316 23.41 -18.28 -4.83
C ALA A 316 22.95 -19.52 -5.63
N ILE A 317 21.74 -20.03 -5.39
CA ILE A 317 21.14 -21.13 -6.16
C ILE A 317 21.04 -20.77 -7.64
N THR A 318 20.59 -19.56 -7.97
CA THR A 318 20.51 -19.11 -9.37
C THR A 318 21.87 -19.17 -10.07
N MET A 319 22.95 -18.76 -9.39
CA MET A 319 24.30 -18.88 -9.96
C MET A 319 24.78 -20.33 -10.03
N LEU A 320 24.54 -21.15 -9.01
CA LEU A 320 24.87 -22.58 -9.04
C LEU A 320 24.21 -23.31 -10.22
N LEU A 321 22.92 -23.05 -10.47
CA LEU A 321 22.18 -23.62 -11.60
C LEU A 321 22.70 -23.14 -12.96
N ARG A 322 23.14 -21.88 -13.03
CA ARG A 322 23.77 -21.32 -14.24
C ARG A 322 25.09 -22.03 -14.58
N GLY A 323 25.84 -22.42 -13.55
CA GLY A 323 27.18 -22.98 -13.69
C GLY A 323 28.24 -21.96 -14.10
N ASN A 324 29.48 -22.42 -14.15
CA ASN A 324 30.67 -21.57 -14.24
C ASN A 324 31.34 -21.54 -15.63
N SER A 325 30.76 -22.23 -16.61
CA SER A 325 31.33 -22.42 -17.95
C SER A 325 31.57 -21.12 -18.72
N CYS A 326 30.83 -20.06 -18.38
CA CYS A 326 30.90 -18.75 -19.01
C CYS A 326 31.39 -17.63 -18.08
N PHE A 327 31.93 -17.98 -16.90
CA PHE A 327 32.42 -17.01 -15.93
C PHE A 327 33.82 -16.52 -16.30
N ASP A 328 34.02 -15.21 -16.30
CA ASP A 328 35.30 -14.60 -16.64
C ASP A 328 36.24 -14.55 -15.42
N TYR A 329 36.95 -15.65 -15.20
CA TYR A 329 37.93 -15.80 -14.13
C TYR A 329 39.05 -14.76 -14.19
N ALA A 330 39.49 -14.40 -15.39
CA ALA A 330 40.58 -13.43 -15.57
C ALA A 330 40.16 -12.03 -15.09
N LEU A 331 38.95 -11.60 -15.47
CA LEU A 331 38.38 -10.34 -14.98
C LEU A 331 38.18 -10.38 -13.46
N TYR A 332 37.55 -11.43 -12.96
CA TYR A 332 37.22 -11.54 -11.55
C TYR A 332 38.48 -11.52 -10.67
N ARG A 333 39.53 -12.24 -11.07
CA ARG A 333 40.85 -12.22 -10.42
C ARG A 333 41.50 -10.84 -10.50
N ALA A 334 41.50 -10.20 -11.66
CA ALA A 334 42.11 -8.88 -11.84
C ALA A 334 41.44 -7.78 -11.00
N ARG A 335 40.15 -7.94 -10.67
CA ARG A 335 39.35 -6.97 -9.92
C ARG A 335 39.20 -7.30 -8.43
N SER A 336 39.54 -8.53 -8.01
CA SER A 336 39.46 -9.01 -6.63
C SER A 336 40.85 -9.19 -6.03
N ARG A 337 41.58 -8.08 -5.83
CA ARG A 337 43.02 -8.09 -5.49
C ARG A 337 43.34 -8.61 -4.08
N ASP A 338 42.35 -8.65 -3.21
CA ASP A 338 42.40 -9.17 -1.85
C ASP A 338 42.32 -10.71 -1.79
N LEU A 339 41.88 -11.35 -2.87
CA LEU A 339 41.85 -12.81 -2.93
C LEU A 339 43.25 -13.40 -3.16
N PRO A 340 43.57 -14.57 -2.56
CA PRO A 340 44.83 -15.24 -2.82
C PRO A 340 45.04 -15.51 -4.31
N GLY A 341 46.16 -15.05 -4.86
CA GLY A 341 46.50 -15.26 -6.28
C GLY A 341 46.65 -16.74 -6.67
N THR A 342 46.69 -17.65 -5.70
CA THR A 342 46.76 -19.10 -5.86
C THR A 342 45.39 -19.78 -5.99
N MET A 343 44.28 -19.05 -5.87
CA MET A 343 42.94 -19.66 -6.01
C MET A 343 42.73 -20.25 -7.40
N THR A 344 42.26 -21.49 -7.43
CA THR A 344 41.83 -22.15 -8.67
C THR A 344 40.55 -21.49 -9.21
N ASP A 345 40.23 -21.77 -10.48
CA ASP A 345 38.99 -21.28 -11.09
C ASP A 345 37.76 -21.80 -10.32
N GLU A 346 37.77 -23.05 -9.88
CA GLU A 346 36.69 -23.62 -9.04
C GLU A 346 36.54 -22.87 -7.71
N GLN A 347 37.65 -22.57 -7.02
CA GLN A 347 37.61 -21.80 -5.77
C GLN A 347 37.15 -20.36 -5.99
N MET A 348 37.52 -19.73 -7.11
CA MET A 348 37.04 -18.39 -7.46
C MET A 348 35.55 -18.39 -7.77
N TRP A 349 35.06 -19.43 -8.44
CA TRP A 349 33.64 -19.61 -8.70
C TRP A 349 32.84 -19.79 -7.41
N ASP A 350 33.28 -20.69 -6.53
CA ASP A 350 32.65 -20.93 -5.23
C ASP A 350 32.57 -19.64 -4.40
N HIS A 351 33.70 -18.93 -4.29
CA HIS A 351 33.75 -17.63 -3.64
C HIS A 351 32.81 -16.60 -4.30
N PHE A 352 32.74 -16.54 -5.63
CA PHE A 352 31.81 -15.65 -6.32
C PHE A 352 30.34 -15.97 -5.99
N VAL A 353 29.98 -17.26 -6.02
CA VAL A 353 28.62 -17.74 -5.75
C VAL A 353 28.19 -17.40 -4.33
N HIS A 354 29.05 -17.57 -3.34
CA HIS A 354 28.67 -17.43 -1.93
C HIS A 354 28.90 -16.03 -1.35
N ASP A 355 29.87 -15.29 -1.88
CA ASP A 355 30.30 -14.00 -1.31
C ASP A 355 30.42 -12.90 -2.37
N GLY A 356 31.20 -13.12 -3.42
CA GLY A 356 31.62 -12.04 -4.31
C GLY A 356 30.49 -11.28 -5.00
N GLN A 357 29.43 -11.97 -5.42
CA GLN A 357 28.25 -11.33 -6.01
C GLN A 357 27.48 -10.43 -5.04
N PHE A 358 27.65 -10.62 -3.73
CA PHE A 358 27.01 -9.84 -2.66
C PHE A 358 27.91 -8.74 -2.11
N GLU A 359 29.21 -8.78 -2.42
CA GLU A 359 30.21 -7.79 -2.02
C GLU A 359 30.39 -6.66 -3.06
N GLY A 360 29.58 -6.67 -4.12
CA GLY A 360 29.70 -5.70 -5.22
C GLY A 360 30.94 -5.90 -6.08
N ARG A 361 31.54 -7.10 -6.07
CA ARG A 361 32.72 -7.39 -6.89
C ARG A 361 32.36 -7.39 -8.37
N PRO A 362 33.12 -6.69 -9.23
CA PRO A 362 32.89 -6.73 -10.66
C PRO A 362 33.07 -8.15 -11.20
N PHE A 363 32.07 -8.65 -11.92
CA PHE A 363 32.12 -9.93 -12.60
C PHE A 363 31.53 -9.82 -13.99
N ARG A 364 31.83 -10.81 -14.84
CA ARG A 364 31.27 -10.93 -16.18
C ARG A 364 30.94 -12.39 -16.43
N CYS A 365 29.73 -12.61 -16.93
CA CYS A 365 29.31 -13.88 -17.50
C CYS A 365 28.73 -13.60 -18.89
N CYS A 366 28.78 -14.57 -19.81
CA CYS A 366 28.18 -14.40 -21.14
C CYS A 366 26.68 -14.05 -21.03
N MET A 367 26.19 -13.10 -21.81
CA MET A 367 24.74 -12.85 -21.90
C MET A 367 24.11 -13.91 -22.80
N HIS A 368 23.53 -14.96 -22.21
CA HIS A 368 22.43 -15.70 -22.85
C HIS A 368 21.30 -15.96 -21.85
N PRO A 369 20.03 -15.76 -22.25
CA PRO A 369 18.91 -15.68 -21.32
C PRO A 369 18.12 -17.00 -21.36
N PHE A 370 18.33 -17.89 -20.40
CA PHE A 370 17.63 -19.19 -20.35
C PHE A 370 17.86 -20.09 -21.60
N PRO A 371 17.68 -21.41 -21.50
CA PRO A 371 17.56 -22.23 -22.69
C PRO A 371 16.24 -21.89 -23.38
N SER A 372 16.30 -21.27 -24.55
CA SER A 372 15.23 -21.34 -25.54
C SER A 372 15.11 -22.79 -26.01
N ASN A 373 14.39 -23.64 -25.27
CA ASN A 373 13.97 -24.98 -25.67
C ASN A 373 12.83 -25.48 -24.76
N CYS A 374 11.62 -24.99 -24.99
CA CYS A 374 10.38 -25.73 -24.76
C CYS A 374 9.46 -25.48 -25.96
N VAL A 375 9.78 -26.13 -27.08
CA VAL A 375 8.81 -26.53 -28.10
C VAL A 375 8.99 -28.03 -28.29
N ALA A 376 8.01 -28.79 -27.80
CA ALA A 376 7.49 -30.02 -28.39
C ALA A 376 6.05 -30.14 -27.91
#